data_AF-A0A4U9DF11-F1
#
_entry.id   AF-A0A4U9DF11-F1
#
_cell.length_a   1.000
_cell.length_b   1.000
_cell.length_c   1.000
_cell.angle_alpha   90.00
_cell.angle_beta   90.00
_cell.angle_gamma   90.00
#
_symmetry.space_group_name_H-M   'P 1'
#
loop_
_entity.id
_entity.type
_entity.pdbx_description
1 polymer ?
#
loop_
_entity_poly.entity_id
_entity_poly.type
_entity_poly.pdbx_seq_one_letter_code
_entity_poly.pdbx_strand_id
1 'polypeptide(L)' 'MSSRNNSARIAIVMGSKSDWATMQFTAEIFDALNVPYHVEVVSAHRYS' A
#
# COMPACT_ATOMS: atom_id res chain seq x y z
N MET A 1 13.35 9.86 -21.71
CA MET A 1 13.51 9.33 -20.34
C MET A 1 12.32 9.78 -19.53
N SER A 2 11.30 8.93 -19.43
CA SER A 2 9.99 9.24 -18.87
C SER A 2 10.10 9.51 -17.36
N SER A 3 9.68 10.69 -16.94
CA SER A 3 9.45 11.04 -15.54
C SER A 3 8.55 9.98 -14.89
N ARG A 4 9.07 9.23 -13.91
CA ARG A 4 8.20 8.46 -13.00
C ARG A 4 7.50 9.45 -12.08
N ASN A 5 6.49 10.14 -12.58
CA ASN A 5 5.50 10.81 -11.75
C ASN A 5 4.58 9.73 -11.16
N ASN A 6 5.12 8.91 -10.26
CA ASN A 6 4.28 8.10 -9.40
C ASN A 6 3.78 9.02 -8.29
N SER A 7 2.53 9.49 -8.43
CA SER A 7 1.87 10.40 -7.50
C SER A 7 1.80 9.85 -6.08
N ALA A 8 1.80 8.52 -5.91
CA ALA A 8 1.92 7.85 -4.62
C ALA A 8 3.38 7.55 -4.28
N ARG A 9 3.94 8.31 -3.32
CA ARG A 9 5.27 8.04 -2.75
C ARG A 9 5.24 7.02 -1.59
N ILE A 10 4.04 6.57 -1.19
CA ILE A 10 3.80 5.70 -0.05
C ILE A 10 3.10 4.43 -0.53
N ALA A 11 3.53 3.29 0.01
CA ALA A 11 2.93 1.97 -0.20
C ALA A 11 2.46 1.40 1.14
N ILE A 12 1.24 0.87 1.19
CA ILE A 12 0.77 0.01 2.28
C ILE A 12 0.98 -1.43 1.82
N VAL A 13 1.96 -2.12 2.41
CA VAL A 13 2.35 -3.48 2.01
C VAL A 13 1.93 -4.47 3.09
N MET A 14 1.32 -5.59 2.67
CA MET A 14 0.88 -6.65 3.59
C MET A 14 1.20 -8.05 3.06
N GLY A 15 1.33 -9.04 3.95
CA GLY A 15 1.74 -10.40 3.60
C GLY A 15 0.63 -11.27 3.00
N SER A 16 -0.63 -10.89 3.24
CA SER A 16 -1.82 -11.63 2.84
C SER A 16 -3.05 -10.71 2.84
N LYS A 17 -4.12 -11.14 2.17
CA LYS A 17 -5.40 -10.41 2.20
C LYS A 17 -6.05 -10.38 3.58
N SER A 18 -5.78 -11.35 4.45
CA SER A 18 -6.32 -11.35 5.82
C SER A 18 -5.74 -10.23 6.68
N ASP A 19 -4.53 -9.74 6.37
CA ASP A 19 -3.91 -8.62 7.06
C ASP A 19 -4.65 -7.29 6.78
N TRP A 20 -5.47 -7.23 5.71
CA TRP A 20 -6.21 -6.03 5.33
C TRP A 20 -7.15 -5.54 6.43
N ALA A 21 -7.73 -6.44 7.22
CA ALA A 21 -8.61 -6.08 8.32
C ALA A 21 -7.94 -5.10 9.32
N THR A 22 -6.62 -5.17 9.46
CA THR A 22 -5.81 -4.23 10.25
C THR A 22 -5.22 -3.11 9.41
N MET A 23 -4.72 -3.40 8.20
CA MET A 23 -4.02 -2.40 7.38
C MET A 23 -4.96 -1.32 6.80
N GLN A 24 -6.26 -1.59 6.68
CA GLN A 24 -7.24 -0.63 6.15
C GLN A 24 -7.31 0.68 6.96
N PHE A 25 -7.05 0.64 8.27
CA PHE A 25 -7.04 1.85 9.11
C PHE A 25 -5.97 2.86 8.66
N THR A 26 -4.85 2.40 8.10
CA THR A 26 -3.84 3.31 7.52
C THR A 26 -4.35 3.98 6.25
N ALA A 27 -5.06 3.24 5.39
CA ALA A 27 -5.66 3.76 4.17
C ALA A 27 -6.72 4.82 4.48
N GLU A 28 -7.60 4.55 5.46
CA GLU A 28 -8.63 5.50 5.92
C GLU A 28 -8.03 6.84 6.39
N ILE A 29 -6.90 6.79 7.11
CA ILE A 29 -6.20 8.01 7.56
C ILE A 29 -5.58 8.76 6.37
N PHE A 30 -4.99 8.05 5.40
CA PHE A 30 -4.45 8.69 4.21
C PHE A 30 -5.53 9.32 3.34
N ASP A 31 -6.69 8.68 3.21
CA ASP A 31 -7.86 9.25 2.53
C ASP A 31 -8.33 10.54 3.24
N ALA A 32 -8.46 10.52 4.57
CA ALA A 32 -8.88 11.68 5.36
C ALA A 32 -7.90 12.87 5.24
N LEU A 33 -6.60 12.58 5.05
CA LEU A 33 -5.55 13.58 4.86
C LEU A 33 -5.29 13.94 3.40
N ASN A 34 -6.00 13.32 2.46
CA ASN A 34 -5.79 13.45 1.01
C ASN A 34 -4.32 13.19 0.59
N VAL A 35 -3.71 12.18 1.21
CA VAL A 35 -2.34 11.74 0.93
C VAL A 35 -2.40 10.59 -0.08
N PRO A 36 -1.74 10.67 -1.25
CA PRO A 36 -1.76 9.60 -2.23
C PRO A 36 -0.91 8.40 -1.79
N TYR A 37 -1.51 7.21 -1.84
CA TYR A 37 -0.87 5.93 -1.54
C TYR A 37 -1.29 4.85 -2.54
N HIS A 38 -0.62 3.70 -2.50
CA HIS A 38 -1.08 2.48 -3.14
C HIS A 38 -0.98 1.31 -2.16
N VAL A 39 -1.72 0.24 -2.42
CA VAL A 39 -1.81 -0.95 -1.57
C VAL A 39 -1.30 -2.16 -2.34
N GLU A 40 -0.46 -2.98 -1.71
CA GLU A 40 0.11 -4.17 -2.33
C GLU A 40 0.16 -5.36 -1.36
N VAL A 41 -0.10 -6.57 -1.89
CA VAL A 41 0.08 -7.82 -1.15
C VAL A 41 1.39 -8.46 -1.58
N VAL A 42 2.41 -8.41 -0.72
CA VAL A 42 3.75 -8.94 -0.96
C VAL A 42 4.09 -9.94 0.14
N SER A 43 4.28 -11.21 -0.23
CA SER A 43 4.60 -12.25 0.75
C SER A 43 6.08 -12.60 0.71
N ALA A 44 6.82 -12.23 1.75
CA ALA A 44 8.25 -12.57 1.88
C ALA A 44 8.54 -14.09 1.85
N HIS A 45 7.56 -14.92 2.14
CA HIS A 45 7.72 -16.37 2.29
C HIS A 45 7.24 -17.17 1.07
N ARG A 46 6.38 -16.60 0.21
CA ARG A 46 5.81 -17.32 -0.95
C ARG A 46 6.63 -17.13 -2.23
N TYR A 47 7.95 -16.99 -2.09
CA TYR A 47 8.89 -16.85 -3.21
C TYR A 47 9.55 -18.17 -3.64
N SER A 48 9.01 -19.34 -3.26
CA SER A 48 9.43 -20.64 -3.82
C SER A 48 8.67 -20.99 -5.08
#